data_AF-A0A1Q3EB73-F1
#
_entry.id   AF-A0A1Q3EB73-F1
#
_cell.length_a   1.000
_cell.length_b   1.000
_cell.length_c   1.000
_cell.angle_alpha   90.00
_cell.angle_beta   90.00
_cell.angle_gamma   90.00
#
_symmetry.space_group_name_H-M   'P 1'
#
loop_
_entity.id
_entity.type
_entity.pdbx_description
1 polymer ?
#
loop_
_entity_poly.entity_id
_entity_poly.type
_entity_poly.pdbx_seq_one_letter_code
_entity_poly.pdbx_strand_id
1 'polypeptide(L)' 'MFFVVGLGLCDEKDITVRGLEAVKSASRVYLEAYTSILMVQKDRLESFYGKEVIVADRDLVECGSDEILKDADKEDSDS' A
#
# COMPACT_ATOMS: atom_id res chain seq x y z
N MET A 1 -0.76 -5.69 -11.71
CA MET A 1 -1.82 -6.25 -10.83
C MET A 1 -2.14 -5.32 -9.66
N PHE A 2 -3.42 -5.18 -9.29
CA PHE A 2 -3.89 -4.35 -8.17
C PHE A 2 -4.25 -5.20 -6.94
N PHE A 3 -3.80 -4.80 -5.76
CA PHE A 3 -4.07 -5.49 -4.49
C PHE A 3 -4.62 -4.53 -3.44
N VAL A 4 -5.58 -5.00 -2.64
CA VAL A 4 -6.01 -4.36 -1.41
C VAL A 4 -5.55 -5.22 -0.25
N VAL A 5 -4.69 -4.68 0.61
CA VAL A 5 -4.02 -5.43 1.69
C VAL A 5 -4.38 -4.79 3.03
N GLY A 6 -4.97 -5.59 3.93
CA GLY A 6 -5.18 -5.17 5.31
C GLY A 6 -3.89 -5.23 6.12
N LEU A 7 -3.55 -4.15 6.81
CA LEU A 7 -2.32 -4.02 7.61
C LEU A 7 -2.44 -4.57 9.04
N GLY A 8 -3.67 -4.87 9.50
CA GLY A 8 -3.92 -5.24 10.89
C GLY A 8 -4.18 -4.02 11.77
N LEU A 9 -3.96 -4.15 13.08
CA LEU A 9 -4.40 -3.14 14.07
C LEU A 9 -3.28 -2.57 14.94
N CYS A 10 -2.21 -3.34 15.18
CA CYS A 10 -1.20 -3.03 16.19
C CYS A 10 0.08 -2.45 15.58
N ASP A 11 0.81 -3.23 14.78
CA ASP A 11 2.13 -2.85 14.26
C ASP A 11 2.40 -3.37 12.83
N GLU A 12 3.58 -3.05 12.30
CA GLU A 12 3.99 -3.40 10.93
C GLU A 12 3.96 -4.92 10.61
N LYS A 13 3.91 -5.78 11.64
CA LYS A 13 3.95 -7.24 11.53
C LYS A 13 2.57 -7.90 11.60
N ASP A 14 1.51 -7.17 11.91
CA ASP A 14 0.15 -7.72 11.89
C ASP A 14 -0.34 -8.04 10.47
N ILE A 15 0.34 -7.50 9.46
CA ILE A 15 0.14 -7.87 8.06
C ILE A 15 0.35 -9.38 7.88
N THR A 16 -0.52 -10.01 7.09
CA THR A 16 -0.33 -11.43 6.75
C THR A 16 0.91 -11.63 5.87
N VAL A 17 1.49 -12.84 5.88
CA VAL A 17 2.63 -13.19 5.02
C VAL A 17 2.32 -12.92 3.53
N ARG A 18 1.12 -13.29 3.05
CA ARG A 18 0.68 -13.01 1.68
C ARG A 18 0.56 -11.51 1.38
N GLY A 19 0.12 -10.73 2.36
CA GLY A 19 0.06 -9.28 2.23
C GLY A 19 1.46 -8.67 2.10
N LEU A 20 2.42 -9.13 2.91
CA LEU A 20 3.80 -8.68 2.83
C LEU A 20 4.46 -9.05 1.49
N GLU A 21 4.20 -10.25 0.98
CA GLU A 21 4.67 -10.67 -0.35
C GLU A 21 4.11 -9.77 -1.46
N ALA A 22 2.80 -9.47 -1.43
CA ALA A 22 2.18 -8.57 -2.39
C ALA A 22 2.75 -7.14 -2.33
N VAL A 23 2.99 -6.61 -1.13
CA VAL A 23 3.63 -5.29 -0.94
C VAL A 23 5.05 -5.29 -1.52
N LYS A 24 5.81 -6.37 -1.34
CA LYS A 24 7.18 -6.47 -1.87
C LYS A 24 7.22 -6.62 -3.39
N SER A 25 6.25 -7.29 -4.00
CA SER A 25 6.15 -7.43 -5.45
C SER A 25 5.57 -6.20 -6.14
N ALA A 26 4.82 -5.35 -5.42
CA ALA A 26 4.20 -4.17 -5.99
C ALA A 26 5.23 -3.10 -6.39
N SER A 27 5.01 -2.46 -7.53
CA SER A 27 5.83 -1.32 -7.97
C SER A 27 5.52 -0.06 -7.19
N ARG A 28 4.26 0.11 -6.77
CA ARG A 28 3.79 1.25 -5.98
C ARG A 28 2.96 0.76 -4.80
N VAL A 29 3.18 1.36 -3.64
CA VAL A 29 2.46 1.03 -2.41
C VAL A 29 1.83 2.29 -1.87
N TYR A 30 0.50 2.29 -1.78
CA TYR A 30 -0.26 3.40 -1.22
C TYR A 30 -0.78 3.01 0.18
N LEU A 31 -0.63 3.92 1.14
CA LEU A 31 -1.16 3.78 2.48
C LEU A 31 -2.33 4.73 2.66
N GLU A 32 -3.51 4.16 2.85
CA GLU A 32 -4.69 4.89 3.27
C GLU A 32 -4.65 5.04 4.80
N ALA A 33 -4.52 6.28 5.28
CA ALA A 33 -4.31 6.59 6.70
C ALA A 33 -5.43 7.44 7.32
N TYR A 34 -6.57 7.62 6.62
CA TYR A 34 -7.64 8.51 7.07
C TYR A 34 -8.84 7.77 7.68
N THR A 35 -9.02 6.48 7.38
CA THR A 35 -10.12 5.67 7.92
C THR A 35 -9.80 5.03 9.28
N SER A 36 -8.53 4.97 9.68
CA SER A 36 -8.10 4.39 10.96
C SER A 36 -6.78 5.00 11.44
N ILE A 37 -6.65 5.14 12.76
CA ILE A 37 -5.39 5.54 13.38
C ILE A 37 -4.45 4.34 13.35
N LEU A 38 -3.46 4.37 12.45
CA LEU A 38 -2.33 3.44 12.57
C LEU A 38 -1.48 3.85 13.76
N MET A 39 -1.24 2.90 14.67
CA MET A 39 -0.33 3.06 15.82
C MET A 39 1.16 3.00 15.40
N VAL A 40 1.43 2.86 14.11
CA VAL A 40 2.77 2.73 13.52
C VAL A 40 3.05 3.89 12.57
N GLN A 41 4.27 4.43 12.67
CA GLN A 41 4.73 5.51 11.80
C GLN A 41 5.10 4.96 10.42
N LYS A 42 4.86 5.77 9.39
CA LYS A 42 5.22 5.48 7.99
C LYS A 42 6.65 4.94 7.86
N ASP A 43 7.63 5.60 8.47
CA ASP A 43 9.05 5.23 8.35
C ASP A 43 9.35 3.81 8.84
N ARG A 44 8.60 3.32 9.85
CA ARG A 44 8.71 1.92 10.32
C ARG A 44 8.13 0.95 9.30
N LEU A 45 7.01 1.28 8.66
CA LEU A 45 6.43 0.48 7.59
C LEU A 45 7.39 0.39 6.40
N GLU A 46 7.95 1.52 5.95
CA GLU A 46 8.91 1.55 4.84
C GLU A 46 10.16 0.71 5.14
N SER A 47 10.71 0.87 6.36
CA SER A 47 11.87 0.11 6.81
C SER A 47 11.60 -1.39 6.87
N PHE A 48 10.41 -1.80 7.33
CA PHE A 48 10.06 -3.21 7.49
C PHE A 48 9.65 -3.87 6.17
N TYR A 49 8.92 -3.16 5.31
CA TYR A 49 8.48 -3.67 4.00
C TYR A 49 9.59 -3.59 2.95
N GLY A 50 10.57 -2.69 3.13
CA GLY A 50 11.64 -2.44 2.17
C GLY A 50 11.13 -1.74 0.90
N LYS A 51 10.07 -0.94 1.04
CA LYS A 51 9.38 -0.24 -0.04
C LYS A 51 9.01 1.16 0.42
N GLU A 52 9.08 2.12 -0.49
CA GLU A 52 8.53 3.46 -0.25
C GLU A 52 7.00 3.35 -0.18
N VAL A 53 6.40 4.06 0.78
CA VAL A 53 4.97 4.06 1.07
C VAL A 53 4.42 5.45 0.79
N ILE A 54 3.56 5.55 -0.21
CA ILE A 54 2.92 6.81 -0.59
C ILE A 54 1.66 6.98 0.26
N VAL A 55 1.61 8.02 1.10
CA VAL A 55 0.40 8.30 1.88
C VAL A 55 -0.65 8.84 0.94
N ALA A 56 -1.76 8.12 0.80
CA ALA A 56 -2.91 8.55 0.07
C ALA A 56 -3.82 9.35 1.01
N ASP A 57 -3.93 10.65 0.75
CA ASP A 57 -4.87 11.50 1.46
C ASP A 57 -6.31 11.23 0.99
N ARG A 58 -7.27 11.81 1.72
CA ARG A 58 -8.69 11.59 1.48
C ARG A 58 -9.11 11.96 0.05
N ASP A 59 -8.54 13.02 -0.51
CA ASP A 59 -8.87 13.47 -1.86
C ASP A 59 -8.34 12.50 -2.93
N LEU A 60 -7.13 11.95 -2.74
CA LEU A 60 -6.59 10.92 -3.64
C LEU A 60 -7.39 9.62 -3.58
N VAL A 61 -7.90 9.23 -2.41
CA VAL A 61 -8.68 7.99 -2.26
C VAL A 61 -10.13 8.15 -2.73
N GLU A 62 -10.79 9.27 -2.42
CA GLU A 62 -12.20 9.49 -2.76
C GLU A 62 -12.41 10.04 -4.18
N CYS A 63 -11.46 10.83 -4.71
CA CYS A 63 -11.60 11.48 -6.03
C CYS A 63 -10.48 11.14 -7.02
N GLY A 64 -9.35 10.59 -6.56
CA GLY A 64 -8.15 10.30 -7.36
C GLY A 64 -7.95 8.84 -7.74
N SER A 65 -9.00 8.02 -7.71
CA SER A 65 -8.92 6.58 -8.04
C SER A 65 -8.28 6.29 -9.39
N ASP A 66 -8.48 7.18 -10.37
CA ASP A 66 -7.87 7.08 -11.70
C ASP A 66 -6.33 7.19 -11.67
N GLU A 67 -5.75 7.91 -10.71
CA GLU A 67 -4.30 8.02 -10.53
C GLU A 67 -3.72 6.82 -9.74
N ILE A 68 -4.48 6.28 -8.77
CA ILE A 68 -4.09 5.05 -8.05
C ILE A 68 -4.10 3.83 -8.99
N LEU A 69 -5.08 3.77 -9.89
CA LEU A 69 -5.26 2.68 -10.84
C LEU A 69 -4.46 2.88 -12.14
N LYS A 70 -3.86 4.06 -12.33
CA LYS A 70 -3.09 4.38 -13.52
C LYS A 70 -1.90 3.43 -13.68
N ASP A 71 -1.84 2.78 -14.84
CA ASP A 71 -0.80 1.82 -15.22
C ASP A 71 -0.77 0.51 -14.39
N ALA A 72 -1.75 0.28 -13.50
CA ALA A 72 -1.88 -0.97 -12.76
C ALA A 72 -2.13 -2.20 -13.66
N ASP A 73 -2.59 -1.92 -14.90
CA ASP A 73 -2.87 -2.83 -16.00
C ASP A 73 -1.69 -3.01 -16.98
N LYS A 74 -0.70 -2.11 -16.99
CA LYS A 74 0.43 -2.15 -17.94
C LYS A 74 1.67 -2.86 -17.40
N GLU A 75 1.86 -2.89 -16.09
CA GLU A 75 3.04 -3.53 -15.48
C GLU A 75 3.00 -5.07 -15.46
N ASP A 76 1.90 -5.71 -15.88
CA ASP A 76 1.82 -7.18 -16.10
C ASP A 76 2.08 -7.57 -17.58
N SER A 77 2.56 -6.66 -18.43
CA SER A 77 3.02 -6.99 -19.78
C SER A 77 4.47 -7.48 -19.76
N ASP A 78 4.74 -8.53 -18.98
CA ASP A 78 5.97 -9.32 -19.16
C ASP A 78 5.88 -10.05 -20.50
N SER A 79 6.79 -9.68 -21.41
CA SER A 79 7.20 -10.46 -22.58
C SER A 79 8.23 -11.50 -22.17
#